data_AF-A0A7V4KT80-F1
#
_entry.id   AF-A0A7V4KT80-F1
#
_cell.length_a   1.000
_cell.length_b   1.000
_cell.length_c   1.000
_cell.angle_alpha   90.00
_cell.angle_beta   90.00
_cell.angle_gamma   90.00
#
_symmetry.space_group_name_H-M   'P 1'
#
loop_
_entity.id
_entity.type
_entity.pdbx_description
1 polymer ?
#
loop_
_entity_poly.entity_id
_entity_poly.type
_entity_poly.pdbx_seq_one_letter_code
_entity_poly.pdbx_strand_id
1 'polypeptide(L)'
;MGDSYLDKKEFFIDKNYDFYQRNKISAINLVLGEKNYFYVEVDFWKELSDEEKQKFFQRLKEISKEFNQKIYPELVQLLGKESEKGINQDPKITILVHQMREDVGGYFREEDNYEKNIAPFSNERKMIYLNALKIEEEEIKDEIAHEFVHLIEFEQKLKKLKENTWVLEMIAETAPTILGYKEVLKKRIEIFKKFPQTSVIEWKNESKDYGIVSVFGQYLISQYGEKILQKILEVKETGTLAIEKATGENFSEIFKNFTLALYFQDCNLSPKWCFKNDLMNSLKILPRIHILPSSNEFYFSFLRKIKPLSGNWEKIYGENKNFKVKLKGEKGGFFEVLVILCNSQNSCETKEFDLKDKETIEFIPKEIKKDFSSLLVIPISTFREKEDEI
;
A
#
# COMPACT_ATOMS: atom_id res chain seq x y z
N MET A 1 26.80 13.44 22.36
CA MET A 1 26.94 14.80 21.79
C MET A 1 26.30 14.74 20.42
N GLY A 2 25.49 15.73 20.06
CA GLY A 2 24.84 15.76 18.75
C GLY A 2 25.81 16.19 17.64
N ASP A 3 25.45 15.87 16.40
CA ASP A 3 26.20 16.27 15.21
C ASP A 3 26.11 17.79 14.97
N SER A 4 27.15 18.37 14.36
CA SER A 4 27.31 19.81 14.13
C SER A 4 27.10 20.21 12.66
N TYR A 5 26.86 21.50 12.41
CA TYR A 5 26.76 22.04 11.05
C TYR A 5 28.12 21.91 10.33
N LEU A 6 28.08 21.52 9.06
CA LEU A 6 29.23 21.18 8.20
C LEU A 6 30.06 19.97 8.67
N ASP A 7 29.57 19.21 9.66
CA ASP A 7 30.18 17.93 10.01
C ASP A 7 30.16 16.99 8.80
N LYS A 8 31.26 16.28 8.58
CA LYS A 8 31.43 15.36 7.45
C LYS A 8 31.56 13.95 7.96
N LYS A 9 30.73 13.05 7.43
CA LYS A 9 30.71 11.65 7.84
C LYS A 9 30.60 10.72 6.65
N GLU A 10 31.07 9.51 6.87
CA GLU A 10 30.87 8.41 5.96
C GLU A 10 29.61 7.65 6.37
N PHE A 11 28.77 7.32 5.38
CA PHE A 11 27.57 6.51 5.57
C PHE A 11 27.60 5.31 4.65
N PHE A 12 27.26 4.14 5.18
CA PHE A 12 26.88 3.00 4.36
C PHE A 12 25.51 3.28 3.72
N ILE A 13 25.32 2.81 2.49
CA ILE A 13 24.08 2.95 1.71
C ILE A 13 23.77 1.64 0.99
N ASP A 14 22.54 1.48 0.52
CA ASP A 14 22.18 0.32 -0.29
C ASP A 14 22.46 0.58 -1.78
N LYS A 15 23.37 -0.21 -2.33
CA LYS A 15 23.79 -0.19 -3.74
C LYS A 15 22.65 -0.45 -4.72
N ASN A 16 21.56 -1.09 -4.29
CA ASN A 16 20.42 -1.38 -5.13
C ASN A 16 19.56 -0.14 -5.39
N TYR A 17 19.70 0.93 -4.60
CA TYR A 17 19.00 2.19 -4.81
C TYR A 17 19.94 3.29 -5.32
N ASP A 18 21.22 3.26 -4.94
CA ASP A 18 22.22 4.23 -5.39
C ASP A 18 22.38 4.25 -6.92
N PHE A 19 22.49 5.45 -7.48
CA PHE A 19 22.65 5.65 -8.92
C PHE A 19 23.94 5.00 -9.46
N TYR A 20 25.02 5.05 -8.68
CA TYR A 20 26.35 4.53 -9.03
C TYR A 20 26.64 3.14 -8.44
N GLN A 21 25.66 2.50 -7.81
CA GLN A 21 25.79 1.20 -7.14
C GLN A 21 26.91 1.12 -6.07
N ARG A 22 27.20 2.25 -5.44
CA ARG A 22 28.10 2.38 -4.29
C ARG A 22 27.42 1.81 -3.05
N ASN A 23 28.23 1.36 -2.09
CA ASN A 23 27.76 0.88 -0.79
C ASN A 23 28.16 1.81 0.37
N LYS A 24 28.87 2.90 0.06
CA LYS A 24 29.37 3.87 1.03
C LYS A 24 29.62 5.21 0.36
N ILE A 25 29.26 6.30 1.04
CA ILE A 25 29.46 7.68 0.55
C ILE A 25 29.87 8.62 1.68
N SER A 26 30.51 9.73 1.31
CA SER A 26 30.78 10.87 2.19
C SER A 26 29.63 11.87 2.10
N ALA A 27 29.16 12.36 3.24
CA ALA A 27 28.09 13.35 3.31
C ALA A 27 28.39 14.47 4.31
N ILE A 28 27.87 15.67 4.04
CA ILE A 28 28.03 16.87 4.85
C ILE A 28 26.70 17.30 5.47
N ASN A 29 26.71 17.61 6.77
CA ASN A 29 25.53 18.08 7.48
C ASN A 29 25.22 19.54 7.13
N LEU A 30 24.13 19.78 6.41
CA LEU A 30 23.74 21.13 6.00
C LEU A 30 22.60 21.69 6.86
N VAL A 31 21.72 20.88 7.45
CA VAL A 31 20.60 21.41 8.24
C VAL A 31 20.54 20.76 9.61
N LEU A 32 20.50 21.59 10.66
CA LEU A 32 20.25 21.19 12.04
C LEU A 32 18.80 21.52 12.41
N GLY A 33 17.89 20.57 12.18
CA GLY A 33 16.51 20.67 12.64
C GLY A 33 16.37 20.37 14.13
N GLU A 34 15.16 20.53 14.67
CA GLU A 34 14.88 20.18 16.07
C GLU A 34 14.93 18.66 16.27
N LYS A 35 14.29 17.89 15.38
CA LYS A 35 14.24 16.42 15.43
C LYS A 35 15.13 15.73 14.41
N ASN A 36 15.74 16.48 13.48
CA ASN A 36 16.50 15.89 12.38
C ASN A 36 17.82 16.58 12.06
N TYR A 37 18.68 15.85 11.36
CA TYR A 37 19.82 16.35 10.61
C TYR A 37 19.62 16.06 9.13
N PHE A 38 20.01 16.98 8.24
CA PHE A 38 20.12 16.68 6.81
C PHE A 38 21.58 16.60 6.40
N TYR A 39 22.01 15.38 6.10
CA TYR A 39 23.28 15.12 5.45
C TYR A 39 23.09 15.03 3.96
N VAL A 40 23.94 15.71 3.19
CA VAL A 40 23.92 15.69 1.72
C VAL A 40 25.20 15.07 1.21
N GLU A 41 25.08 14.16 0.25
CA GLU A 41 26.22 13.58 -0.45
C GLU A 41 27.19 14.66 -0.95
N VAL A 42 28.47 14.52 -0.60
CA VAL A 42 29.49 15.54 -0.87
C VAL A 42 29.74 15.71 -2.37
N ASP A 43 29.73 14.64 -3.13
CA ASP A 43 30.05 14.70 -4.57
C ASP A 43 28.92 15.37 -5.34
N PHE A 44 27.67 14.96 -5.11
CA PHE A 44 26.48 15.67 -5.58
C PHE A 44 26.51 17.17 -5.20
N TRP A 45 26.78 17.48 -3.93
CA TRP A 45 26.80 18.87 -3.46
C TRP A 45 27.87 19.72 -4.18
N LYS A 46 29.00 19.14 -4.56
CA LYS A 46 30.06 19.88 -5.28
C LYS A 46 29.69 20.18 -6.72
N GLU A 47 28.91 19.31 -7.36
CA GLU A 47 28.49 19.44 -8.75
C GLU A 47 27.50 20.58 -8.97
N LEU A 48 26.70 20.91 -7.95
CA LEU A 48 25.77 22.04 -8.00
C LEU A 48 26.50 23.40 -8.12
N SER A 49 25.95 24.27 -8.96
CA SER A 49 26.31 25.70 -8.99
C SER A 49 25.94 26.41 -7.69
N ASP A 50 26.46 27.61 -7.47
CA ASP A 50 26.16 28.37 -6.24
C ASP A 50 24.67 28.74 -6.12
N GLU A 51 24.00 28.99 -7.25
CA GLU A 51 22.56 29.25 -7.28
C GLU A 51 21.75 28.00 -6.92
N GLU A 52 22.09 26.85 -7.51
CA GLU A 52 21.46 25.56 -7.18
C GLU A 52 21.69 25.18 -5.72
N LYS A 53 22.90 25.39 -5.18
CA LYS A 53 23.20 25.17 -3.76
C LYS A 53 22.29 26.00 -2.85
N GLN A 54 22.10 27.29 -3.17
CA GLN A 54 21.24 28.16 -2.38
C GLN A 54 19.78 27.68 -2.41
N LYS A 55 19.26 27.34 -3.59
CA LYS A 55 17.90 26.83 -3.77
C LYS A 55 17.70 25.50 -3.03
N PHE A 56 18.61 24.55 -3.24
CA PHE A 56 18.59 23.23 -2.61
C PHE A 56 18.65 23.34 -1.08
N PHE A 57 19.56 24.15 -0.55
CA PHE A 57 19.68 24.38 0.89
C PHE A 57 18.42 25.02 1.49
N GLN A 58 17.79 25.95 0.76
CA GLN A 58 16.53 26.55 1.17
C GLN A 58 15.41 25.51 1.21
N ARG A 59 15.35 24.64 0.20
CA ARG A 59 14.39 23.53 0.15
C ARG A 59 14.59 22.54 1.30
N LEU A 60 15.82 22.17 1.64
CA LEU A 60 16.10 21.30 2.80
C LEU A 60 15.62 21.92 4.12
N LYS A 61 15.78 23.23 4.31
CA LYS A 61 15.27 23.93 5.51
C LYS A 61 13.75 23.89 5.58
N GLU A 62 13.07 24.04 4.45
CA GLU A 62 11.61 23.93 4.37
C GLU A 62 11.13 22.52 4.72
N ILE A 63 11.76 21.49 4.14
CA ILE A 63 11.45 20.09 4.44
C ILE A 63 11.73 19.80 5.92
N SER A 64 12.86 20.24 6.46
CA SER A 64 13.18 20.08 7.89
C SER A 64 12.14 20.73 8.79
N LYS A 65 11.69 21.95 8.45
CA LYS A 65 10.64 22.65 9.19
C LYS A 65 9.31 21.89 9.14
N GLU A 66 8.87 21.48 7.94
CA GLU A 66 7.66 20.68 7.75
C GLU A 66 7.72 19.38 8.56
N PHE A 67 8.86 18.70 8.53
CA PHE A 67 9.07 17.47 9.27
C PHE A 67 8.90 17.69 10.78
N ASN A 68 9.55 18.71 11.33
CA ASN A 68 9.50 18.99 12.77
C ASN A 68 8.13 19.46 13.23
N GLN A 69 7.44 20.27 12.42
CA GLN A 69 6.20 20.96 12.82
C GLN A 69 4.93 20.17 12.53
N LYS A 70 4.98 19.27 11.54
CA LYS A 70 3.79 18.54 11.07
C LYS A 70 4.03 17.04 10.99
N ILE A 71 4.99 16.59 10.17
CA ILE A 71 5.15 15.17 9.85
C ILE A 71 5.45 14.33 11.09
N TYR A 72 6.47 14.74 11.85
CA TYR A 72 6.88 14.04 13.06
C TYR A 72 5.76 13.99 14.11
N PRO A 73 5.18 15.12 14.59
CA PRO A 73 4.17 15.05 15.63
C PRO A 73 2.90 14.32 15.20
N GLU A 74 2.41 14.49 13.97
CA GLU A 74 1.19 13.83 13.50
C GLU A 74 1.40 12.32 13.32
N LEU A 75 2.52 11.87 12.74
CA LEU A 75 2.80 10.43 12.60
C LEU A 75 3.09 9.77 13.94
N VAL A 76 3.76 10.45 14.87
CA VAL A 76 3.98 9.92 16.22
C VAL A 76 2.65 9.79 16.97
N GLN A 77 1.74 10.74 16.81
CA GLN A 77 0.41 10.67 17.39
C GLN A 77 -0.43 9.54 16.76
N LEU A 78 -0.30 9.33 15.45
CA LEU A 78 -1.07 8.34 14.71
C LEU A 78 -0.59 6.91 14.93
N LEU A 79 0.72 6.66 14.86
CA LEU A 79 1.30 5.31 14.77
C LEU A 79 2.10 4.89 16.01
N GLY A 80 2.46 5.84 16.87
CA GLY A 80 3.39 5.62 17.98
C GLY A 80 4.76 6.24 17.71
N LYS A 81 5.65 6.14 18.69
CA LYS A 81 6.94 6.84 18.70
C LYS A 81 8.08 5.93 18.23
N GLU A 82 9.04 6.47 17.50
CA GLU A 82 10.32 5.80 17.29
C GLU A 82 11.16 5.79 18.58
N SER A 83 12.31 5.09 18.61
CA SER A 83 13.16 5.10 19.81
C SER A 83 13.61 6.52 20.19
N GLU A 84 13.66 6.83 21.48
CA GLU A 84 14.04 8.18 21.93
C GLU A 84 15.47 8.56 21.51
N LYS A 85 16.36 7.56 21.41
CA LYS A 85 17.74 7.69 20.95
C LYS A 85 18.09 6.58 19.98
N GLY A 86 18.97 6.87 19.03
CA GLY A 86 19.63 5.85 18.22
C GLY A 86 20.72 5.10 18.99
N ILE A 87 21.33 4.10 18.36
CA ILE A 87 22.45 3.34 18.93
C ILE A 87 23.61 4.28 19.32
N ASN A 88 23.88 5.29 18.49
CA ASN A 88 24.83 6.38 18.76
C ASN A 88 24.44 7.36 19.87
N GLN A 89 23.38 7.09 20.64
CA GLN A 89 22.86 7.92 21.75
C GLN A 89 22.36 9.33 21.35
N ASP A 90 22.20 9.59 20.06
CA ASP A 90 21.64 10.84 19.56
C ASP A 90 20.11 10.74 19.47
N PRO A 91 19.35 11.71 20.00
CA PRO A 91 17.90 11.72 19.88
C PRO A 91 17.39 12.08 18.48
N LYS A 92 18.19 12.75 17.64
CA LYS A 92 17.74 13.22 16.32
C LYS A 92 17.83 12.12 15.26
N ILE A 93 16.93 12.22 14.27
CA ILE A 93 16.88 11.36 13.09
C ILE A 93 17.86 11.92 12.05
N THR A 94 18.70 11.07 11.49
CA THR A 94 19.59 11.46 10.39
C THR A 94 18.87 11.22 9.06
N ILE A 95 18.68 12.27 8.29
CA ILE A 95 18.12 12.19 6.94
C ILE A 95 19.29 12.31 5.97
N LEU A 96 19.58 11.23 5.25
CA LEU A 96 20.65 11.22 4.25
C LEU A 96 20.07 11.45 2.85
N VAL A 97 20.53 12.51 2.21
CA VAL A 97 20.15 12.90 0.85
C VAL A 97 21.28 12.54 -0.09
N HIS A 98 21.05 11.58 -0.98
CA HIS A 98 22.07 11.08 -1.92
C HIS A 98 21.48 10.69 -3.27
N GLN A 99 22.34 10.54 -4.28
CA GLN A 99 21.91 10.29 -5.66
C GLN A 99 21.40 8.85 -5.83
N MET A 100 20.10 8.69 -6.05
CA MET A 100 19.48 7.38 -6.29
C MET A 100 18.96 7.28 -7.73
N ARG A 101 18.59 6.08 -8.16
CA ARG A 101 17.86 5.88 -9.42
C ARG A 101 16.55 6.69 -9.43
N GLU A 102 16.13 7.12 -10.63
CA GLU A 102 14.96 7.99 -10.83
C GLU A 102 13.64 7.37 -10.32
N ASP A 103 13.54 6.03 -10.33
CA ASP A 103 12.37 5.30 -9.85
C ASP A 103 12.25 5.25 -8.31
N VAL A 104 13.26 5.74 -7.57
CA VAL A 104 13.34 5.69 -6.11
C VAL A 104 13.07 7.07 -5.50
N GLY A 105 12.13 7.14 -4.54
CA GLY A 105 11.80 8.36 -3.78
C GLY A 105 12.67 8.53 -2.55
N GLY A 106 12.71 7.47 -1.75
CA GLY A 106 13.57 7.27 -0.61
C GLY A 106 13.72 5.78 -0.34
N TYR A 107 14.34 5.45 0.79
CA TYR A 107 14.25 4.12 1.38
C TYR A 107 14.60 4.16 2.88
N PHE A 108 14.28 3.07 3.57
CA PHE A 108 14.65 2.81 4.94
C PHE A 108 15.55 1.57 5.03
N ARG A 109 16.56 1.61 5.91
CA ARG A 109 17.44 0.47 6.21
C ARG A 109 17.31 0.09 7.67
N GLU A 110 16.63 -1.03 7.93
CA GLU A 110 16.49 -1.58 9.28
C GLU A 110 17.84 -1.81 9.95
N GLU A 111 18.84 -2.27 9.19
CA GLU A 111 20.17 -2.61 9.67
C GLU A 111 20.90 -1.46 10.39
N ASP A 112 20.60 -0.20 10.05
CA ASP A 112 21.20 0.97 10.69
C ASP A 112 20.79 1.15 12.16
N ASN A 113 19.74 0.46 12.59
CA ASN A 113 19.24 0.47 13.96
C ASN A 113 19.90 -0.61 14.85
N TYR A 114 20.86 -1.36 14.33
CA TYR A 114 21.62 -2.37 15.08
C TYR A 114 23.07 -1.95 15.27
N GLU A 115 23.72 -2.48 16.31
CA GLU A 115 25.17 -2.36 16.51
C GLU A 115 25.94 -3.11 15.41
N LYS A 116 27.16 -2.65 15.10
CA LYS A 116 28.02 -3.26 14.06
C LYS A 116 28.45 -4.70 14.31
N ASN A 117 28.37 -5.15 15.56
CA ASN A 117 28.59 -6.56 15.91
C ASN A 117 27.48 -7.48 15.36
N ILE A 118 26.27 -6.96 15.16
CA ILE A 118 25.11 -7.65 14.59
C ILE A 118 25.01 -7.36 13.09
N ALA A 119 25.17 -6.09 12.71
CA ALA A 119 25.05 -5.62 11.33
C ALA A 119 26.31 -4.82 10.92
N PRO A 120 27.34 -5.45 10.33
CA PRO A 120 28.64 -4.81 10.06
C PRO A 120 28.60 -3.54 9.20
N PHE A 121 27.57 -3.37 8.37
CA PHE A 121 27.35 -2.20 7.51
C PHE A 121 26.30 -1.24 8.06
N SER A 122 25.96 -1.36 9.34
CA SER A 122 25.11 -0.41 10.05
C SER A 122 25.78 0.95 10.21
N ASN A 123 25.00 2.01 10.05
CA ASN A 123 25.40 3.35 10.45
C ASN A 123 25.21 3.63 11.97
N GLU A 124 24.56 2.73 12.70
CA GLU A 124 24.33 2.78 14.16
C GLU A 124 23.55 4.02 14.63
N ARG A 125 22.51 4.42 13.89
CA ARG A 125 21.70 5.61 14.16
C ARG A 125 20.33 5.50 13.50
N LYS A 126 19.36 6.26 14.01
CA LYS A 126 18.03 6.40 13.39
C LYS A 126 18.18 7.12 12.06
N MET A 127 17.91 6.44 10.95
CA MET A 127 18.11 7.00 9.61
C MET A 127 16.91 6.79 8.70
N ILE A 128 16.69 7.76 7.81
CA ILE A 128 15.91 7.62 6.59
C ILE A 128 16.71 8.22 5.42
N TYR A 129 16.47 7.73 4.21
CA TYR A 129 17.21 8.12 3.02
C TYR A 129 16.27 8.75 1.99
N LEU A 130 16.68 9.86 1.39
CA LEU A 130 15.90 10.56 0.36
C LEU A 130 16.73 10.76 -0.91
N ASN A 131 16.07 10.65 -2.07
CA ASN A 131 16.73 10.87 -3.35
C ASN A 131 17.05 12.35 -3.55
N ALA A 132 18.33 12.68 -3.74
CA ALA A 132 18.81 14.02 -4.00
C ALA A 132 18.15 14.66 -5.23
N LEU A 133 17.83 13.85 -6.25
CA LEU A 133 17.23 14.32 -7.50
C LEU A 133 15.77 14.74 -7.35
N LYS A 134 15.11 14.37 -6.24
CA LYS A 134 13.68 14.64 -5.99
C LYS A 134 13.40 15.66 -4.90
N ILE A 135 14.44 16.24 -4.30
CA ILE A 135 14.29 17.19 -3.18
C ILE A 135 13.44 18.41 -3.55
N GLU A 136 13.50 18.83 -4.81
CA GLU A 136 12.75 19.98 -5.31
C GLU A 136 11.31 19.62 -5.75
N GLU A 137 10.98 18.33 -5.87
CA GLU A 137 9.64 17.87 -6.26
C GLU A 137 8.60 18.14 -5.15
N GLU A 138 7.32 18.17 -5.52
CA GLU A 138 6.22 18.37 -4.57
C GLU A 138 6.03 17.14 -3.68
N GLU A 139 6.22 15.96 -4.25
CA GLU A 139 6.09 14.63 -3.66
C GLU A 139 7.09 14.36 -2.53
N ILE A 140 8.16 15.15 -2.39
CA ILE A 140 9.19 14.90 -1.37
C ILE A 140 8.64 14.86 0.05
N LYS A 141 7.52 15.56 0.30
CA LYS A 141 6.82 15.52 1.59
C LYS A 141 6.06 14.21 1.81
N ASP A 142 5.51 13.62 0.75
CA ASP A 142 4.96 12.27 0.77
C ASP A 142 6.07 11.26 1.08
N GLU A 143 7.22 11.36 0.39
CA GLU A 143 8.34 10.43 0.51
C GLU A 143 8.97 10.45 1.91
N ILE A 144 9.28 11.64 2.46
CA ILE A 144 9.84 11.72 3.83
C ILE A 144 8.86 11.25 4.90
N ALA A 145 7.55 11.45 4.70
CA ALA A 145 6.53 10.92 5.60
C ALA A 145 6.47 9.39 5.51
N HIS A 146 6.50 8.84 4.28
CA HIS A 146 6.55 7.41 4.02
C HIS A 146 7.76 6.75 4.68
N GLU A 147 8.97 7.25 4.45
CA GLU A 147 10.17 6.64 5.04
C GLU A 147 10.22 6.77 6.57
N PHE A 148 9.64 7.83 7.13
CA PHE A 148 9.55 7.97 8.58
C PHE A 148 8.59 6.96 9.20
N VAL A 149 7.54 6.54 8.48
CA VAL A 149 6.65 5.46 8.93
C VAL A 149 7.44 4.19 9.17
N HIS A 150 8.34 3.79 8.25
CA HIS A 150 9.15 2.58 8.45
C HIS A 150 10.04 2.62 9.70
N LEU A 151 10.57 3.80 10.06
CA LEU A 151 11.30 3.96 11.32
C LEU A 151 10.39 3.77 12.54
N ILE A 152 9.14 4.23 12.48
CA ILE A 152 8.15 3.98 13.54
C ILE A 152 7.78 2.50 13.58
N GLU A 153 7.49 1.88 12.44
CA GLU A 153 7.14 0.45 12.32
C GLU A 153 8.24 -0.45 12.90
N PHE A 154 9.49 -0.09 12.66
CA PHE A 154 10.64 -0.79 13.23
C PHE A 154 10.56 -0.83 14.76
N GLU A 155 10.30 0.32 15.39
CA GLU A 155 10.19 0.42 16.84
C GLU A 155 8.94 -0.29 17.40
N GLN A 156 7.79 -0.06 16.75
CA GLN A 156 6.50 -0.52 17.26
C GLN A 156 6.34 -2.03 17.11
N LYS A 157 6.81 -2.60 15.99
CA LYS A 157 6.56 -4.01 15.62
C LYS A 157 7.82 -4.81 15.31
N LEU A 158 8.67 -4.36 14.38
CA LEU A 158 9.71 -5.22 13.78
C LEU A 158 10.81 -5.64 14.74
N LYS A 159 11.08 -4.87 15.80
CA LYS A 159 11.96 -5.29 16.89
C LYS A 159 11.54 -6.60 17.58
N LYS A 160 10.24 -6.94 17.52
CA LYS A 160 9.66 -8.07 18.27
C LYS A 160 9.16 -9.16 17.33
N LEU A 161 8.64 -8.76 16.17
CA LEU A 161 7.90 -9.64 15.27
C LEU A 161 8.09 -9.20 13.82
N LYS A 162 8.52 -10.13 12.98
CA LYS A 162 8.62 -9.89 11.54
C LYS A 162 7.22 -9.79 10.92
N GLU A 163 6.97 -8.73 10.16
CA GLU A 163 5.70 -8.51 9.47
C GLU A 163 5.83 -8.75 7.96
N ASN A 164 4.72 -9.06 7.30
CA ASN A 164 4.64 -9.16 5.84
C ASN A 164 4.85 -7.76 5.22
N THR A 165 5.78 -7.66 4.27
CA THR A 165 6.15 -6.38 3.63
C THR A 165 4.96 -5.59 3.10
N TRP A 166 3.98 -6.26 2.47
CA TRP A 166 2.79 -5.58 1.93
C TRP A 166 1.97 -4.85 3.01
N VAL A 167 1.98 -5.32 4.26
CA VAL A 167 1.27 -4.68 5.39
C VAL A 167 1.99 -3.40 5.81
N LEU A 168 3.31 -3.46 5.94
CA LEU A 168 4.15 -2.30 6.27
C LEU A 168 4.00 -1.23 5.20
N GLU A 169 4.13 -1.63 3.94
CA GLU A 169 4.03 -0.75 2.80
C GLU A 169 2.62 -0.18 2.64
N MET A 170 1.57 -0.94 2.95
CA MET A 170 0.20 -0.41 3.01
C MET A 170 0.10 0.74 4.01
N ILE A 171 0.69 0.60 5.21
CA ILE A 171 0.66 1.63 6.24
C ILE A 171 1.47 2.86 5.79
N ALA A 172 2.70 2.65 5.29
CA ALA A 172 3.59 3.70 4.80
C ALA A 172 3.04 4.44 3.57
N GLU A 173 2.34 3.77 2.66
CA GLU A 173 1.66 4.39 1.51
C GLU A 173 0.39 5.16 1.91
N THR A 174 -0.26 4.77 2.99
CA THR A 174 -1.53 5.37 3.43
C THR A 174 -1.29 6.60 4.30
N ALA A 175 -0.30 6.54 5.20
CA ALA A 175 -0.08 7.56 6.21
C ALA A 175 0.12 9.00 5.65
N PRO A 176 0.89 9.25 4.57
CA PRO A 176 1.05 10.60 4.01
C PRO A 176 -0.27 11.30 3.67
N THR A 177 -1.29 10.53 3.27
CA THR A 177 -2.60 11.06 2.88
C THR A 177 -3.40 11.62 4.05
N ILE A 178 -3.19 11.08 5.26
CA ILE A 178 -3.78 11.57 6.51
C ILE A 178 -3.20 12.94 6.85
N LEU A 179 -1.92 13.16 6.55
CA LEU A 179 -1.25 14.45 6.70
C LEU A 179 -1.63 15.44 5.58
N GLY A 180 -2.44 15.02 4.60
CA GLY A 180 -2.88 15.85 3.48
C GLY A 180 -1.92 15.87 2.28
N TYR A 181 -0.90 15.01 2.26
CA TYR A 181 -0.03 14.80 1.10
C TYR A 181 -0.62 13.75 0.17
N LYS A 182 -0.85 14.11 -1.09
CA LYS A 182 -1.78 13.39 -1.98
C LYS A 182 -1.18 13.04 -3.33
N GLU A 183 0.00 13.57 -3.64
CA GLU A 183 0.54 13.48 -4.99
C GLU A 183 1.01 12.06 -5.31
N VAL A 184 1.60 11.35 -4.33
CA VAL A 184 1.94 9.93 -4.50
C VAL A 184 0.67 9.09 -4.66
N LEU A 185 -0.35 9.28 -3.81
CA LEU A 185 -1.61 8.54 -3.92
C LEU A 185 -2.28 8.70 -5.30
N LYS A 186 -2.28 9.90 -5.88
CA LYS A 186 -2.83 10.11 -7.24
C LYS A 186 -2.11 9.22 -8.28
N LYS A 187 -0.78 9.14 -8.23
CA LYS A 187 0.00 8.27 -9.11
C LYS A 187 -0.34 6.78 -8.86
N ARG A 188 -0.45 6.38 -7.59
CA ARG A 188 -0.81 5.00 -7.18
C ARG A 188 -2.18 4.58 -7.70
N ILE A 189 -3.18 5.46 -7.64
CA ILE A 189 -4.53 5.23 -8.19
C ILE A 189 -4.46 4.96 -9.69
N GLU A 190 -3.71 5.76 -10.45
CA GLU A 190 -3.58 5.56 -11.90
C GLU A 190 -2.84 4.27 -12.27
N ILE A 191 -1.86 3.87 -11.48
CA ILE A 191 -1.21 2.57 -11.63
C ILE A 191 -2.20 1.44 -11.34
N PHE A 192 -2.94 1.52 -10.24
CA PHE A 192 -3.92 0.50 -9.87
C PHE A 192 -5.02 0.35 -10.92
N LYS A 193 -5.53 1.44 -11.51
CA LYS A 193 -6.49 1.39 -12.63
C LYS A 193 -5.98 0.60 -13.84
N LYS A 194 -4.66 0.63 -14.10
CA LYS A 194 -4.02 -0.15 -15.17
C LYS A 194 -3.86 -1.63 -14.80
N PHE A 195 -3.71 -1.94 -13.52
CA PHE A 195 -3.47 -3.29 -13.01
C PHE A 195 -4.42 -3.68 -11.86
N PRO A 196 -5.75 -3.67 -12.06
CA PRO A 196 -6.71 -3.86 -10.98
C PRO A 196 -6.79 -5.31 -10.47
N GLN A 197 -6.15 -6.24 -11.18
CA GLN A 197 -6.03 -7.66 -10.83
C GLN A 197 -4.75 -7.96 -10.03
N THR A 198 -4.04 -6.94 -9.57
CA THR A 198 -2.89 -7.12 -8.67
C THR A 198 -3.38 -7.69 -7.34
N SER A 199 -2.63 -8.65 -6.79
CA SER A 199 -2.93 -9.24 -5.49
C SER A 199 -2.51 -8.27 -4.39
N VAL A 200 -3.34 -8.11 -3.35
CA VAL A 200 -2.98 -7.29 -2.18
C VAL A 200 -1.79 -7.88 -1.41
N ILE A 201 -1.63 -9.21 -1.42
CA ILE A 201 -0.68 -9.92 -0.55
C ILE A 201 0.61 -10.36 -1.25
N GLU A 202 0.66 -10.34 -2.58
CA GLU A 202 1.86 -10.69 -3.35
C GLU A 202 2.76 -9.47 -3.48
N TRP A 203 3.94 -9.51 -2.84
CA TRP A 203 4.90 -8.41 -2.90
C TRP A 203 6.09 -8.78 -3.78
N LYS A 204 6.31 -8.00 -4.84
CA LYS A 204 7.47 -8.11 -5.75
C LYS A 204 8.26 -6.83 -5.85
N ASN A 205 7.91 -5.83 -5.04
CA ASN A 205 8.52 -4.51 -5.08
C ASN A 205 8.33 -3.82 -6.45
N GLU A 206 7.19 -4.05 -7.10
CA GLU A 206 6.84 -3.41 -8.37
C GLU A 206 5.85 -2.27 -8.14
N SER A 207 5.83 -1.25 -9.01
CA SER A 207 4.95 -0.08 -8.84
C SER A 207 3.46 -0.43 -8.69
N LYS A 208 3.02 -1.56 -9.27
CA LYS A 208 1.64 -2.06 -9.15
C LYS A 208 1.31 -2.59 -7.75
N ASP A 209 2.30 -3.12 -7.03
CA ASP A 209 2.15 -3.66 -5.68
C ASP A 209 1.88 -2.50 -4.72
N TYR A 210 2.67 -1.43 -4.82
CA TYR A 210 2.39 -0.16 -4.16
C TYR A 210 0.98 0.37 -4.52
N GLY A 211 0.64 0.37 -5.81
CA GLY A 211 -0.68 0.83 -6.28
C GLY A 211 -1.87 0.14 -5.60
N ILE A 212 -1.85 -1.19 -5.48
CA ILE A 212 -2.94 -1.93 -4.82
C ILE A 212 -2.95 -1.68 -3.30
N VAL A 213 -1.80 -1.67 -2.62
CA VAL A 213 -1.78 -1.49 -1.16
C VAL A 213 -2.17 -0.07 -0.75
N SER A 214 -1.80 0.98 -1.51
CA SER A 214 -2.28 2.35 -1.23
C SER A 214 -3.81 2.41 -1.33
N VAL A 215 -4.39 1.82 -2.38
CA VAL A 215 -5.85 1.81 -2.59
C VAL A 215 -6.56 0.99 -1.51
N PHE A 216 -6.00 -0.17 -1.13
CA PHE A 216 -6.56 -1.00 -0.07
C PHE A 216 -6.47 -0.31 1.31
N GLY A 217 -5.36 0.36 1.62
CA GLY A 217 -5.22 1.15 2.84
C GLY A 217 -6.22 2.31 2.91
N GLN A 218 -6.47 3.01 1.80
CA GLN A 218 -7.54 4.02 1.72
C GLN A 218 -8.94 3.44 1.98
N TYR A 219 -9.18 2.19 1.59
CA TYR A 219 -10.42 1.49 1.93
C TYR A 219 -10.50 1.21 3.43
N LEU A 220 -9.44 0.67 4.04
CA LEU A 220 -9.41 0.39 5.47
C LEU A 220 -9.66 1.66 6.31
N ILE A 221 -9.02 2.78 6.00
CA ILE A 221 -9.27 4.03 6.74
C ILE A 221 -10.71 4.53 6.54
N SER A 222 -11.28 4.35 5.34
CA SER A 222 -12.66 4.75 5.06
C SER A 222 -13.66 3.95 5.90
N GLN A 223 -13.39 2.67 6.16
CA GLN A 223 -14.32 1.80 6.90
C GLN A 223 -14.08 1.79 8.40
N TYR A 224 -12.82 1.79 8.84
CA TYR A 224 -12.44 1.56 10.24
C TYR A 224 -11.82 2.78 10.93
N GLY A 225 -11.59 3.88 10.18
CA GLY A 225 -10.94 5.09 10.66
C GLY A 225 -9.41 4.98 10.71
N GLU A 226 -8.73 6.12 10.81
CA GLU A 226 -7.26 6.24 10.71
C GLU A 226 -6.50 5.43 11.78
N LYS A 227 -7.08 5.31 12.98
CA LYS A 227 -6.50 4.52 14.09
C LYS A 227 -6.32 3.03 13.76
N ILE A 228 -6.90 2.55 12.67
CA ILE A 228 -6.70 1.15 12.25
C ILE A 228 -5.23 0.86 11.95
N LEU A 229 -4.48 1.84 11.43
CA LEU A 229 -3.06 1.68 11.11
C LEU A 229 -2.25 1.38 12.38
N GLN A 230 -2.49 2.13 13.46
CA GLN A 230 -1.87 1.86 14.76
C GLN A 230 -2.23 0.48 15.31
N LYS A 231 -3.51 0.11 15.26
CA LYS A 231 -3.97 -1.18 15.77
C LYS A 231 -3.31 -2.36 15.07
N ILE A 232 -3.06 -2.25 13.75
CA ILE A 232 -2.33 -3.27 12.99
C ILE A 232 -0.88 -3.41 13.48
N LEU A 233 -0.24 -2.31 13.89
CA LEU A 233 1.11 -2.34 14.46
C LEU A 233 1.16 -2.95 15.87
N GLU A 234 0.09 -2.78 16.66
CA GLU A 234 0.04 -3.22 18.07
C GLU A 234 -0.32 -4.70 18.27
N VAL A 235 -0.98 -5.33 17.30
CA VAL A 235 -1.34 -6.76 17.37
C VAL A 235 -0.13 -7.68 17.19
N LYS A 236 -0.21 -8.89 17.74
CA LYS A 236 0.88 -9.88 17.73
C LYS A 236 0.86 -10.78 16.49
N GLU A 237 -0.17 -10.65 15.69
CA GLU A 237 -0.36 -11.35 14.43
C GLU A 237 0.24 -10.55 13.28
N THR A 238 0.41 -11.22 12.15
CA THR A 238 1.01 -10.68 10.91
C THR A 238 0.08 -10.89 9.73
N GLY A 239 0.39 -10.27 8.59
CA GLY A 239 -0.32 -10.47 7.34
C GLY A 239 -1.81 -10.16 7.46
N THR A 240 -2.64 -11.06 6.92
CA THR A 240 -4.10 -10.88 6.94
C THR A 240 -4.67 -10.96 8.35
N LEU A 241 -4.14 -11.85 9.20
CA LEU A 241 -4.57 -12.02 10.59
C LEU A 241 -4.37 -10.74 11.42
N ALA A 242 -3.29 -9.98 11.18
CA ALA A 242 -3.09 -8.69 11.84
C ALA A 242 -4.27 -7.73 11.61
N ILE A 243 -4.74 -7.67 10.36
CA ILE A 243 -5.87 -6.82 9.96
C ILE A 243 -7.17 -7.35 10.54
N GLU A 244 -7.37 -8.67 10.58
CA GLU A 244 -8.55 -9.27 11.22
C GLU A 244 -8.63 -8.92 12.70
N LYS A 245 -7.50 -9.00 13.42
CA LYS A 245 -7.44 -8.65 14.84
C LYS A 245 -7.65 -7.16 15.08
N ALA A 246 -7.08 -6.31 14.23
CA ALA A 246 -7.21 -4.87 14.35
C ALA A 246 -8.64 -4.35 14.04
N THR A 247 -9.32 -4.99 13.08
CA THR A 247 -10.67 -4.60 12.63
C THR A 247 -11.79 -5.33 13.38
N GLY A 248 -11.54 -6.56 13.86
CA GLY A 248 -12.56 -7.47 14.36
C GLY A 248 -13.39 -8.16 13.27
N GLU A 249 -13.00 -8.05 11.99
CA GLU A 249 -13.70 -8.63 10.84
C GLU A 249 -12.79 -9.61 10.09
N ASN A 250 -13.37 -10.69 9.55
CA ASN A 250 -12.60 -11.64 8.77
C ASN A 250 -12.06 -10.99 7.48
N PHE A 251 -10.82 -11.30 7.10
CA PHE A 251 -10.15 -10.66 5.97
C PHE A 251 -10.85 -10.95 4.65
N SER A 252 -11.45 -12.14 4.48
CA SER A 252 -12.28 -12.42 3.31
C SER A 252 -13.44 -11.43 3.21
N GLU A 253 -14.16 -11.16 4.29
CA GLU A 253 -15.27 -10.19 4.29
C GLU A 253 -14.80 -8.77 3.95
N ILE A 254 -13.67 -8.36 4.52
CA ILE A 254 -13.05 -7.06 4.22
C ILE A 254 -12.72 -6.98 2.73
N PHE A 255 -12.07 -8.01 2.20
CA PHE A 255 -11.63 -8.05 0.81
C PHE A 255 -12.81 -8.13 -0.17
N LYS A 256 -13.85 -8.92 0.14
CA LYS A 256 -15.11 -8.97 -0.62
C LYS A 256 -15.73 -7.58 -0.72
N ASN A 257 -15.92 -6.90 0.41
CA ASN A 257 -16.48 -5.55 0.41
C ASN A 257 -15.59 -4.54 -0.30
N PHE A 258 -14.26 -4.67 -0.19
CA PHE A 258 -13.31 -3.86 -0.97
C PHE A 258 -13.50 -4.04 -2.48
N THR A 259 -13.63 -5.28 -2.98
CA THR A 259 -13.89 -5.51 -4.41
C THR A 259 -15.24 -4.96 -4.88
N LEU A 260 -16.25 -4.92 -4.01
CA LEU A 260 -17.55 -4.32 -4.29
C LEU A 260 -17.47 -2.78 -4.26
N ALA A 261 -16.70 -2.20 -3.33
CA ALA A 261 -16.45 -0.76 -3.26
C ALA A 261 -15.76 -0.25 -4.52
N LEU A 262 -14.76 -0.98 -5.01
CA LEU A 262 -14.06 -0.68 -6.27
C LEU A 262 -14.97 -0.68 -7.51
N TYR A 263 -16.06 -1.45 -7.48
CA TYR A 263 -16.99 -1.54 -8.60
C TYR A 263 -18.16 -0.55 -8.48
N PHE A 264 -18.82 -0.50 -7.32
CA PHE A 264 -20.00 0.32 -7.11
C PHE A 264 -19.66 1.78 -6.82
N GLN A 265 -18.71 2.02 -5.92
CA GLN A 265 -18.42 3.31 -5.31
C GLN A 265 -19.71 4.05 -4.96
N ASP A 266 -20.57 3.42 -4.15
CA ASP A 266 -21.89 3.92 -3.77
C ASP A 266 -22.26 3.52 -2.33
N CYS A 267 -22.18 4.48 -1.41
CA CYS A 267 -22.48 4.27 0.00
C CYS A 267 -23.98 4.04 0.28
N ASN A 268 -24.87 4.38 -0.65
CA ASN A 268 -26.32 4.20 -0.48
C ASN A 268 -26.73 2.74 -0.68
N LEU A 269 -26.01 2.02 -1.55
CA LEU A 269 -26.20 0.57 -1.72
C LEU A 269 -25.72 -0.19 -0.48
N SER A 270 -24.56 0.21 0.05
CA SER A 270 -24.04 -0.27 1.32
C SER A 270 -22.97 0.70 1.82
N PRO A 271 -22.92 1.00 3.13
CA PRO A 271 -21.89 1.88 3.68
C PRO A 271 -20.46 1.31 3.50
N LYS A 272 -20.34 -0.01 3.24
CA LYS A 272 -19.06 -0.68 2.98
C LYS A 272 -18.67 -0.70 1.49
N TRP A 273 -19.55 -0.31 0.56
CA TRP A 273 -19.29 -0.40 -0.89
C TRP A 273 -18.88 0.95 -1.50
N CYS A 274 -18.13 1.74 -0.73
CA CYS A 274 -17.56 3.00 -1.18
C CYS A 274 -16.30 3.37 -0.39
N PHE A 275 -15.43 4.15 -1.02
CA PHE A 275 -14.45 4.98 -0.34
C PHE A 275 -15.10 6.29 0.12
N LYS A 276 -14.66 6.82 1.27
CA LYS A 276 -15.22 8.06 1.84
C LYS A 276 -14.33 9.29 1.60
N ASN A 277 -13.13 9.10 1.06
CA ASN A 277 -12.19 10.17 0.69
C ASN A 277 -12.48 10.67 -0.74
N ASP A 278 -12.53 11.99 -0.92
CA ASP A 278 -12.81 12.65 -2.20
C ASP A 278 -11.89 12.22 -3.35
N LEU A 279 -10.61 11.93 -3.07
CA LEU A 279 -9.67 11.46 -4.08
C LEU A 279 -10.08 10.12 -4.72
N MET A 280 -10.84 9.32 -3.98
CA MET A 280 -11.26 7.98 -4.38
C MET A 280 -12.60 7.97 -5.11
N ASN A 281 -13.34 9.09 -5.13
CA ASN A 281 -14.67 9.16 -5.76
C ASN A 281 -14.65 8.85 -7.26
N SER A 282 -13.52 9.11 -7.94
CA SER A 282 -13.34 8.81 -9.36
C SER A 282 -12.88 7.38 -9.63
N LEU A 283 -12.52 6.61 -8.59
CA LEU A 283 -12.05 5.24 -8.74
C LEU A 283 -13.24 4.30 -8.91
N LYS A 284 -13.50 3.91 -10.15
CA LYS A 284 -14.39 2.79 -10.50
C LYS A 284 -13.66 1.84 -11.45
N ILE A 285 -13.66 0.56 -11.11
CA ILE A 285 -13.12 -0.47 -11.98
C ILE A 285 -14.13 -0.83 -13.06
N LEU A 286 -13.65 -0.85 -14.31
CA LEU A 286 -14.43 -1.32 -15.44
C LEU A 286 -14.42 -2.85 -15.45
N PRO A 287 -15.59 -3.50 -15.45
CA PRO A 287 -15.66 -4.95 -15.54
C PRO A 287 -15.32 -5.41 -16.96
N ARG A 288 -14.91 -6.67 -17.09
CA ARG A 288 -14.88 -7.34 -18.39
C ARG A 288 -16.30 -7.72 -18.79
N ILE A 289 -16.73 -7.26 -19.95
CA ILE A 289 -18.10 -7.43 -20.43
C ILE A 289 -18.21 -8.67 -21.33
N HIS A 290 -19.22 -9.48 -21.07
CA HIS A 290 -19.66 -10.60 -21.90
C HIS A 290 -21.11 -10.38 -22.32
N ILE A 291 -21.39 -10.54 -23.61
CA ILE A 291 -22.74 -10.39 -24.15
C ILE A 291 -23.18 -11.76 -24.65
N LEU A 292 -24.25 -12.28 -24.06
CA LEU A 292 -24.86 -13.55 -24.44
C LEU A 292 -25.68 -13.35 -25.72
N PRO A 293 -25.63 -14.29 -26.67
CA PRO A 293 -26.40 -14.21 -27.90
C PRO A 293 -27.91 -14.36 -27.65
N SER A 294 -28.73 -13.75 -28.50
CA SER A 294 -30.20 -13.83 -28.43
C SER A 294 -30.79 -15.15 -28.93
N SER A 295 -29.96 -16.15 -29.27
CA SER A 295 -30.43 -17.46 -29.73
C SER A 295 -31.11 -18.26 -28.60
N ASN A 296 -32.07 -19.11 -28.97
CA ASN A 296 -32.81 -19.94 -28.00
C ASN A 296 -31.92 -20.95 -27.27
N GLU A 297 -30.83 -21.40 -27.91
CA GLU A 297 -29.81 -22.25 -27.32
C GLU A 297 -28.43 -21.62 -27.54
N PHE A 298 -27.63 -21.57 -26.48
CA PHE A 298 -26.23 -21.16 -26.54
C PHE A 298 -25.45 -21.84 -25.42
N TYR A 299 -24.14 -22.00 -25.65
CA TYR A 299 -23.18 -22.38 -24.63
C TYR A 299 -22.03 -21.38 -24.66
N PHE A 300 -21.76 -20.75 -23.52
CA PHE A 300 -20.68 -19.80 -23.38
C PHE A 300 -19.85 -20.18 -22.15
N SER A 301 -18.53 -20.28 -22.35
CA SER A 301 -17.59 -20.63 -21.29
C SER A 301 -16.34 -19.79 -21.42
N PHE A 302 -15.80 -19.34 -20.30
CA PHE A 302 -14.50 -18.69 -20.24
C PHE A 302 -13.72 -19.21 -19.04
N LEU A 303 -12.40 -19.27 -19.19
CA LEU A 303 -11.48 -19.66 -18.13
C LEU A 303 -10.77 -18.42 -17.58
N ARG A 304 -10.53 -18.40 -16.28
CA ARG A 304 -9.74 -17.36 -15.61
C ARG A 304 -8.70 -18.00 -14.71
N LYS A 305 -7.46 -17.54 -14.87
CA LYS A 305 -6.41 -17.72 -13.88
C LYS A 305 -6.41 -16.47 -13.01
N ILE A 306 -6.78 -16.63 -11.75
CA ILE A 306 -6.85 -15.51 -10.81
C ILE A 306 -5.76 -15.67 -9.76
N LYS A 307 -5.24 -14.55 -9.28
CA LYS A 307 -4.28 -14.52 -8.19
C LYS A 307 -5.00 -14.57 -6.84
N PRO A 308 -4.32 -15.02 -5.78
CA PRO A 308 -4.76 -14.83 -4.39
C PRO A 308 -5.25 -13.40 -4.16
N LEU A 309 -6.39 -13.22 -3.49
CA LEU A 309 -6.84 -11.89 -3.01
C LEU A 309 -6.65 -10.79 -4.07
N SER A 310 -7.11 -11.07 -5.29
CA SER A 310 -7.11 -10.16 -6.44
C SER A 310 -8.53 -9.94 -6.95
N GLY A 311 -8.85 -8.71 -7.31
CA GLY A 311 -10.17 -8.36 -7.83
C GLY A 311 -10.33 -8.80 -9.29
N ASN A 312 -11.46 -9.45 -9.61
CA ASN A 312 -11.79 -9.88 -10.96
C ASN A 312 -13.28 -9.64 -11.21
N TRP A 313 -13.64 -8.79 -12.16
CA TRP A 313 -15.04 -8.37 -12.37
C TRP A 313 -15.52 -8.83 -13.76
N GLU A 314 -16.36 -9.86 -13.81
CA GLU A 314 -16.90 -10.41 -15.05
C GLU A 314 -18.39 -10.09 -15.13
N LYS A 315 -18.75 -9.14 -16.00
CA LYS A 315 -20.13 -8.68 -16.18
C LYS A 315 -20.75 -9.31 -17.42
N ILE A 316 -21.88 -9.95 -17.23
CA ILE A 316 -22.62 -10.71 -18.24
C ILE A 316 -23.96 -10.01 -18.50
N TYR A 317 -24.24 -9.76 -19.77
CA TYR A 317 -25.52 -9.25 -20.27
C TYR A 317 -26.16 -10.29 -21.19
N GLY A 318 -27.50 -10.35 -21.19
CA GLY A 318 -28.23 -11.21 -22.11
C GLY A 318 -29.71 -10.87 -22.14
N GLU A 319 -30.31 -10.92 -23.34
CA GLU A 319 -31.75 -10.73 -23.52
C GLU A 319 -32.54 -11.95 -23.01
N ASN A 320 -32.02 -13.15 -23.28
CA ASN A 320 -32.56 -14.38 -22.72
C ASN A 320 -32.07 -14.54 -21.28
N LYS A 321 -33.01 -14.35 -20.34
CA LYS A 321 -32.75 -14.47 -18.89
C LYS A 321 -32.92 -15.90 -18.35
N ASN A 322 -33.31 -16.87 -19.19
CA ASN A 322 -33.49 -18.28 -18.81
C ASN A 322 -32.24 -19.08 -19.18
N PHE A 323 -31.13 -18.85 -18.49
CA PHE A 323 -29.91 -19.64 -18.66
C PHE A 323 -29.46 -20.21 -17.32
N LYS A 324 -28.69 -21.30 -17.39
CA LYS A 324 -28.02 -21.90 -16.24
C LYS A 324 -26.58 -21.42 -16.21
N VAL A 325 -26.12 -20.97 -15.05
CA VAL A 325 -24.71 -20.66 -14.80
C VAL A 325 -24.06 -21.87 -14.15
N LYS A 326 -22.87 -22.23 -14.65
CA LYS A 326 -22.04 -23.28 -14.08
C LYS A 326 -20.68 -22.71 -13.69
N LEU A 327 -20.40 -22.69 -12.40
CA LEU A 327 -19.11 -22.30 -11.85
C LEU A 327 -18.32 -23.57 -11.52
N LYS A 328 -17.03 -23.59 -11.87
CA LYS A 328 -16.17 -24.74 -11.65
C LYS A 328 -14.82 -24.29 -11.11
N GLY A 329 -14.48 -24.73 -9.91
CA GLY A 329 -13.16 -24.54 -9.32
C GLY A 329 -12.11 -25.50 -9.89
N GLU A 330 -10.84 -25.14 -9.79
CA GLU A 330 -9.75 -26.09 -10.06
C GLU A 330 -9.48 -27.03 -8.87
N LYS A 331 -8.68 -28.09 -9.10
CA LYS A 331 -8.30 -29.03 -8.06
C LYS A 331 -7.43 -28.33 -7.01
N GLY A 332 -7.74 -28.52 -5.72
CA GLY A 332 -7.01 -27.91 -4.61
C GLY A 332 -7.15 -26.40 -4.46
N GLY A 333 -7.95 -25.75 -5.31
CA GLY A 333 -8.25 -24.32 -5.18
C GLY A 333 -9.43 -24.07 -4.23
N PHE A 334 -9.36 -22.92 -3.55
CA PHE A 334 -10.44 -22.38 -2.74
C PHE A 334 -10.87 -21.05 -3.35
N PHE A 335 -12.13 -20.98 -3.76
CA PHE A 335 -12.69 -19.78 -4.37
C PHE A 335 -13.99 -19.41 -3.70
N GLU A 336 -14.12 -18.14 -3.37
CA GLU A 336 -15.38 -17.51 -3.03
C GLU A 336 -15.84 -16.74 -4.26
N VAL A 337 -17.05 -17.01 -4.72
CA VAL A 337 -17.61 -16.35 -5.90
C VAL A 337 -18.80 -15.50 -5.47
N LEU A 338 -18.61 -14.19 -5.57
CA LEU A 338 -19.68 -13.23 -5.41
C LEU A 338 -20.45 -13.10 -6.71
N VAL A 339 -21.75 -13.35 -6.66
CA VAL A 339 -22.69 -13.17 -7.75
C VAL A 339 -23.61 -12.01 -7.41
N ILE A 340 -23.64 -11.00 -8.27
CA ILE A 340 -24.45 -9.80 -8.06
C ILE A 340 -25.37 -9.60 -9.26
N LEU A 341 -26.68 -9.58 -9.00
CA LEU A 341 -27.69 -9.38 -10.03
C LEU A 341 -28.36 -8.03 -9.82
N CYS A 342 -28.24 -7.14 -10.79
CA CYS A 342 -28.85 -5.81 -10.73
C CYS A 342 -29.95 -5.69 -11.79
N ASN A 343 -31.03 -4.99 -11.48
CA ASN A 343 -32.05 -4.59 -12.45
C ASN A 343 -31.67 -3.27 -13.15
N SER A 344 -32.53 -2.77 -14.05
CA SER A 344 -32.28 -1.53 -14.80
C SER A 344 -32.26 -0.26 -13.94
N GLN A 345 -32.72 -0.33 -12.69
CA GLN A 345 -32.71 0.77 -11.72
C GLN A 345 -31.56 0.65 -10.72
N ASN A 346 -30.59 -0.26 -10.95
CA ASN A 346 -29.47 -0.56 -10.05
C ASN A 346 -29.88 -1.09 -8.66
N SER A 347 -31.10 -1.63 -8.51
CA SER A 347 -31.42 -2.48 -7.37
C SER A 347 -30.71 -3.81 -7.56
N CYS A 348 -29.76 -4.11 -6.67
CA CYS A 348 -28.91 -5.30 -6.76
C CYS A 348 -29.22 -6.31 -5.65
N GLU A 349 -29.06 -7.60 -5.95
CA GLU A 349 -29.08 -8.69 -4.98
C GLU A 349 -27.78 -9.47 -5.10
N THR A 350 -27.18 -9.80 -3.95
CA THR A 350 -25.92 -10.52 -3.86
C THR A 350 -26.13 -11.94 -3.39
N LYS A 351 -25.38 -12.88 -3.98
CA LYS A 351 -25.33 -14.28 -3.57
C LYS A 351 -23.88 -14.74 -3.57
N GLU A 352 -23.49 -15.44 -2.52
CA GLU A 352 -22.14 -15.98 -2.36
C GLU A 352 -22.15 -17.49 -2.60
N PHE A 353 -21.07 -17.97 -3.21
CA PHE A 353 -20.84 -19.38 -3.47
C PHE A 353 -19.40 -19.75 -3.11
N ASP A 354 -19.23 -20.82 -2.34
CA ASP A 354 -17.91 -21.41 -2.08
C ASP A 354 -17.64 -22.53 -3.09
N LEU A 355 -16.48 -22.52 -3.72
CA LEU A 355 -16.00 -23.61 -4.58
C LEU A 355 -14.71 -24.17 -3.99
N LYS A 356 -14.77 -25.42 -3.53
CA LYS A 356 -13.64 -26.15 -2.93
C LYS A 356 -13.30 -27.37 -3.78
N ASP A 357 -12.03 -27.58 -4.08
CA ASP A 357 -11.49 -28.79 -4.71
C ASP A 357 -12.35 -29.44 -5.83
N LYS A 358 -12.29 -28.88 -7.04
CA LYS A 358 -13.08 -29.31 -8.23
C LYS A 358 -14.61 -29.22 -8.07
N GLU A 359 -15.12 -28.64 -6.99
CA GLU A 359 -16.55 -28.39 -6.85
C GLU A 359 -17.09 -27.62 -8.05
N THR A 360 -18.33 -27.96 -8.35
CA THR A 360 -19.07 -27.41 -9.45
C THR A 360 -20.42 -26.97 -8.91
N ILE A 361 -20.71 -25.69 -9.04
CA ILE A 361 -21.98 -25.11 -8.62
C ILE A 361 -22.76 -24.72 -9.86
N GLU A 362 -24.04 -25.10 -9.86
CA GLU A 362 -24.99 -24.73 -10.89
C GLU A 362 -26.13 -23.92 -10.26
N PHE A 363 -26.52 -22.82 -10.89
CA PHE A 363 -27.66 -22.02 -10.45
C PHE A 363 -28.35 -21.32 -11.62
N ILE A 364 -29.59 -20.90 -11.42
CA ILE A 364 -30.36 -20.12 -12.38
C ILE A 364 -30.47 -18.67 -11.86
N PRO A 365 -29.90 -17.67 -12.55
CA PRO A 365 -29.96 -16.26 -12.15
C PRO A 365 -31.35 -15.73 -11.74
N LYS A 366 -32.41 -16.14 -12.46
CA LYS A 366 -33.79 -15.73 -12.16
C LYS A 366 -34.33 -16.22 -10.82
N GLU A 367 -33.79 -17.31 -10.29
CA GLU A 367 -34.20 -17.83 -8.98
C GLU A 367 -33.66 -16.95 -7.85
N ILE A 368 -32.57 -16.22 -8.11
CA ILE A 368 -32.04 -15.21 -7.19
C ILE A 368 -32.84 -13.92 -7.38
N LYS A 369 -32.75 -13.29 -8.56
CA LYS A 369 -33.45 -12.04 -8.86
C LYS A 369 -34.22 -12.13 -10.18
N LYS A 370 -35.55 -12.07 -10.13
CA LYS A 370 -36.41 -12.27 -11.32
C LYS A 370 -36.26 -11.22 -12.42
N ASP A 371 -36.06 -9.96 -12.04
CA ASP A 371 -36.06 -8.79 -12.92
C ASP A 371 -34.65 -8.31 -13.33
N PHE A 372 -33.60 -9.08 -13.01
CA PHE A 372 -32.22 -8.70 -13.30
C PHE A 372 -32.00 -8.34 -14.78
N SER A 373 -31.16 -7.34 -15.04
CA SER A 373 -30.73 -6.91 -16.37
C SER A 373 -29.24 -7.21 -16.63
N SER A 374 -28.46 -7.40 -15.56
CA SER A 374 -27.06 -7.79 -15.65
C SER A 374 -26.66 -8.69 -14.50
N LEU A 375 -25.68 -9.55 -14.77
CA LEU A 375 -25.07 -10.48 -13.82
C LEU A 375 -23.59 -10.12 -13.71
N LEU A 376 -23.13 -9.74 -12.52
CA LEU A 376 -21.71 -9.58 -12.21
C LEU A 376 -21.23 -10.79 -11.42
N VAL A 377 -20.10 -11.35 -11.83
CA VAL A 377 -19.43 -12.45 -11.16
C VAL A 377 -18.04 -11.96 -10.75
N ILE A 378 -17.76 -12.02 -9.45
CA ILE A 378 -16.45 -11.69 -8.88
C ILE A 378 -15.88 -12.93 -8.20
N PRO A 379 -15.02 -13.70 -8.89
CA PRO A 379 -14.31 -14.80 -8.27
C PRO A 379 -13.12 -14.27 -7.47
N ILE A 380 -13.00 -14.70 -6.23
CA ILE A 380 -11.92 -14.37 -5.31
C ILE A 380 -11.25 -15.68 -4.91
N SER A 381 -9.94 -15.79 -5.16
CA SER A 381 -9.15 -16.90 -4.64
C SER A 381 -8.73 -16.57 -3.22
N THR A 382 -9.07 -17.45 -2.28
CA THR A 382 -8.67 -17.34 -0.88
C THR A 382 -7.63 -18.38 -0.52
N PHE A 383 -6.88 -18.11 0.54
CA PHE A 383 -5.95 -19.04 1.16
C PHE A 383 -6.45 -19.27 2.58
N ARG A 384 -6.43 -20.52 3.03
CA ARG A 384 -6.27 -20.75 4.47
C ARG A 384 -4.77 -20.59 4.72
N GLU A 385 -4.36 -19.49 5.33
CA GLU A 385 -3.05 -19.48 6.00
C GLU A 385 -3.06 -20.71 6.92
N LYS A 386 -2.13 -21.65 6.68
CA LYS A 386 -1.92 -22.71 7.66
C LYS A 386 -1.41 -22.00 8.90
N GLU A 387 -2.10 -22.16 10.02
CA GLU A 387 -1.68 -21.66 11.34
C GLU A 387 -0.33 -22.27 11.80
N ASP A 388 0.26 -23.17 11.01
CA ASP A 388 1.46 -23.95 11.35
C ASP A 388 2.64 -23.59 10.43
N GLU A 389 3.23 -22.41 10.62
CA GLU A 389 4.64 -22.11 10.30
C GLU A 389 4.98 -20.71 10.87
N ILE A 390 5.01 -20.60 12.20
CA ILE A 390 5.62 -19.48 12.95
C ILE A 390 6.94 -19.98 13.54
#